data_AF-A0A6P6TYB8-F1
#
_entry.id   AF-A0A6P6TYB8-F1
#
_cell.length_a   1.000
_cell.length_b   1.000
_cell.length_c   1.000
_cell.angle_alpha   90.00
_cell.angle_beta   90.00
_cell.angle_gamma   90.00
#
_symmetry.space_group_name_H-M   'P 1'
#
loop_
_entity.id
_entity.type
_entity.pdbx_description
1 polymer ?
#
loop_
_entity_poly.entity_id
_entity_poly.type
_entity_poly.pdbx_seq_one_letter_code
_entity_poly.pdbx_strand_id
1 'polypeptide(L)'
;MKYMKPANLFQELIKTNSRNRSRLLGLDVGDKYVGLAVSDVNNKIASPLSVLLRKKSNIDLMASDFELLISQLSLTGFVIGYPFDRQQRNSADAVQVKLFIDDLCKTGKLEGVRYTFWDECFTSKNVEFLLKPLNLHPVHYKTIMDKFAAVGILQGYLDFVNRSHTSESTNRPSATWSSVCSVVLKNGAIIELLQSEC
;
A
#
# COMPACT_ATOMS: atom_id res chain seq x y z
N MET A 1 -9.08 2.51 -15.21
CA MET A 1 -7.76 2.03 -14.74
C MET A 1 -7.35 0.76 -15.50
N LYS A 2 -6.06 0.42 -15.54
CA LYS A 2 -5.51 -0.72 -16.30
C LYS A 2 -4.80 -1.71 -15.37
N TYR A 3 -5.32 -2.93 -15.29
CA TYR A 3 -4.68 -4.01 -14.53
C TYR A 3 -3.35 -4.42 -15.17
N MET A 4 -2.36 -4.70 -14.32
CA MET A 4 -1.07 -5.26 -14.69
C MET A 4 -0.65 -6.35 -13.71
N LYS A 5 0.09 -7.34 -14.20
CA LYS A 5 0.75 -8.31 -13.32
C LYS A 5 1.73 -7.58 -12.39
N PRO A 6 1.93 -8.04 -11.14
CA PRO A 6 2.79 -7.37 -10.15
C PRO A 6 4.18 -6.98 -10.67
N ALA A 7 4.87 -7.91 -11.34
CA ALA A 7 6.20 -7.67 -11.91
C ALA A 7 6.18 -6.63 -13.05
N ASN A 8 5.17 -6.68 -13.92
CA ASN A 8 5.06 -5.76 -15.07
C ASN A 8 4.81 -4.32 -14.61
N LEU A 9 4.04 -4.12 -13.54
CA LEU A 9 3.81 -2.80 -12.96
C LEU A 9 5.15 -2.17 -12.52
N PHE A 10 5.99 -2.94 -11.83
CA PHE A 10 7.28 -2.47 -11.35
C PHE A 10 8.27 -2.20 -12.49
N GLN A 11 8.30 -3.06 -13.51
CA GLN A 11 9.15 -2.85 -14.70
C GLN A 11 8.79 -1.55 -15.42
N GLU A 12 7.50 -1.27 -15.61
CA GLU A 12 7.06 0.00 -16.22
C GLU A 12 7.42 1.20 -15.34
N LEU A 13 7.31 1.06 -14.02
CA LEU A 13 7.75 2.09 -13.08
C LEU A 13 9.25 2.37 -13.18
N ILE A 14 10.11 1.34 -13.26
CA ILE A 14 11.57 1.54 -13.39
C ILE A 14 11.91 2.24 -14.71
N LYS A 15 11.29 1.82 -15.82
CA LYS A 15 11.45 2.49 -17.12
C LYS A 15 11.07 3.97 -17.05
N THR A 16 10.01 4.29 -16.32
CA THR A 16 9.54 5.66 -16.10
C THR A 16 10.46 6.44 -15.15
N ASN A 17 11.01 5.78 -14.12
CA ASN A 17 11.90 6.36 -13.11
C ASN A 17 13.23 6.87 -13.63
N SER A 18 13.72 6.31 -14.75
CA SER A 18 14.88 6.87 -15.48
C SER A 18 14.64 8.32 -15.92
N ARG A 19 13.37 8.78 -15.96
CA ARG A 19 12.97 10.13 -16.37
C ARG A 19 12.29 10.94 -15.26
N ASN A 20 11.46 10.31 -14.41
CA ASN A 20 10.69 10.99 -13.35
C ASN A 20 10.65 10.15 -12.07
N ARG A 21 11.02 10.72 -10.92
CA ARG A 21 10.99 10.06 -9.59
C ARG A 21 9.55 9.70 -9.18
N SER A 22 9.08 8.56 -9.65
CA SER A 22 7.70 8.10 -9.56
C SER A 22 7.50 7.20 -8.34
N ARG A 23 6.31 7.31 -7.75
CA ARG A 23 5.91 6.57 -6.55
C ARG A 23 4.73 5.65 -6.83
N LEU A 24 4.52 4.71 -5.92
CA LEU A 24 3.36 3.81 -5.89
C LEU A 24 2.49 4.16 -4.69
N LEU A 25 1.18 3.94 -4.86
CA LEU A 25 0.20 4.06 -3.80
C LEU A 25 -0.29 2.66 -3.40
N GLY A 26 -0.19 2.33 -2.12
CA GLY A 26 -0.77 1.15 -1.51
C GLY A 26 -2.17 1.43 -1.01
N LEU A 27 -3.11 0.55 -1.32
CA LEU A 27 -4.50 0.64 -0.86
C LEU A 27 -4.86 -0.61 -0.07
N ASP A 28 -5.33 -0.42 1.16
CA ASP A 28 -6.07 -1.43 1.92
C ASP A 28 -7.56 -1.10 1.84
N VAL A 29 -8.37 -2.00 1.28
CA VAL A 29 -9.77 -1.72 0.93
C VAL A 29 -10.68 -2.43 1.92
N GLY A 30 -11.04 -1.76 3.01
CA GLY A 30 -12.06 -2.21 3.95
C GLY A 30 -13.48 -1.86 3.53
N ASP A 31 -14.44 -2.27 4.38
CA ASP A 31 -15.87 -1.99 4.20
C ASP A 31 -16.18 -0.48 4.30
N LYS A 32 -15.70 0.16 5.38
CA LYS A 32 -15.96 1.59 5.66
C LYS A 32 -14.80 2.53 5.29
N TYR A 33 -13.58 2.00 5.21
CA TYR A 33 -12.38 2.81 5.05
C TYR A 33 -11.46 2.24 3.99
N VAL A 34 -10.72 3.12 3.33
CA VAL A 34 -9.59 2.75 2.47
C VAL A 34 -8.32 3.33 3.07
N GLY A 35 -7.46 2.47 3.61
CA GLY A 35 -6.15 2.84 4.12
C GLY A 35 -5.21 3.13 2.94
N LEU A 36 -4.44 4.21 3.03
CA LEU A 36 -3.49 4.62 2.01
C LEU A 36 -2.05 4.63 2.54
N ALA A 37 -1.14 4.11 1.73
CA ALA A 37 0.30 4.20 1.94
C ALA A 37 0.99 4.65 0.65
N VAL A 38 2.15 5.27 0.76
CA VAL A 38 2.94 5.74 -0.40
C VAL A 38 4.35 5.21 -0.32
N SER A 39 4.95 4.88 -1.47
CA SER A 39 6.37 4.50 -1.53
C SER A 39 7.27 5.73 -1.51
N ASP A 40 8.51 5.55 -1.07
CA ASP A 40 9.56 6.52 -1.30
C ASP A 40 9.94 6.60 -2.79
N VAL A 41 10.70 7.63 -3.16
CA VAL A 41 11.12 7.85 -4.56
C VAL A 41 11.96 6.71 -5.13
N ASN A 42 12.65 5.94 -4.27
CA ASN A 42 13.43 4.77 -4.69
C ASN A 42 12.60 3.49 -4.75
N ASN A 43 11.33 3.54 -4.36
CA ASN A 43 10.42 2.40 -4.29
C ASN A 43 11.00 1.23 -3.49
N LYS A 44 11.55 1.55 -2.32
CA LYS A 44 12.12 0.62 -1.33
C LYS A 44 11.33 0.58 -0.02
N ILE A 45 10.78 1.72 0.39
CA ILE A 45 10.12 1.87 1.68
C ILE A 45 8.70 2.40 1.48
N ALA A 46 7.72 1.80 2.15
CA ALA A 46 6.35 2.30 2.24
C ALA A 46 6.17 3.13 3.52
N SER A 47 5.39 4.21 3.43
CA SER A 47 5.03 5.07 4.56
C SER A 47 3.52 5.29 4.61
N PRO A 48 2.91 5.41 5.81
CA PRO A 48 1.48 5.68 5.92
C PRO A 48 1.16 7.06 5.33
N LEU A 49 0.04 7.18 4.63
CA LEU A 49 -0.39 8.42 4.00
C LEU A 49 -1.65 8.98 4.68
N SER A 50 -2.79 8.31 4.48
CA SER A 50 -4.08 8.77 5.01
C SER A 50 -5.09 7.62 5.01
N VAL A 51 -6.31 7.89 5.46
CA VAL A 51 -7.43 6.95 5.40
C VAL A 51 -8.61 7.68 4.80
N LEU A 52 -9.19 7.15 3.72
CA LEU A 52 -10.38 7.71 3.11
C LEU A 52 -11.63 6.99 3.61
N LEU A 53 -12.71 7.74 3.81
CA LEU A 53 -14.02 7.15 4.13
C LEU A 53 -14.65 6.60 2.85
N ARG A 54 -15.03 5.33 2.85
CA ARG A 54 -15.68 4.65 1.74
C ARG A 54 -17.19 4.64 1.92
N LYS A 55 -17.92 5.14 0.91
CA LYS A 55 -19.37 5.03 0.78
C LYS A 55 -19.71 4.85 -0.70
N LYS A 56 -20.78 4.11 -1.00
CA LYS A 56 -21.22 3.98 -2.40
C LYS A 56 -21.54 5.35 -3.04
N SER A 57 -22.05 6.30 -2.25
CA SER A 57 -22.41 7.64 -2.71
C SER A 57 -21.23 8.59 -2.91
N ASN A 58 -20.03 8.27 -2.42
CA ASN A 58 -18.87 9.18 -2.50
C ASN A 58 -17.77 8.70 -3.45
N ILE A 59 -18.03 7.69 -4.28
CA ILE A 59 -17.02 7.13 -5.18
C ILE A 59 -16.42 8.18 -6.13
N ASP A 60 -17.23 9.12 -6.62
CA ASP A 60 -16.77 10.18 -7.51
C ASP A 60 -15.82 11.16 -6.83
N LEU A 61 -16.08 11.47 -5.55
CA LEU A 61 -15.20 12.28 -4.70
C LEU A 61 -13.89 11.55 -4.41
N MET A 62 -13.96 10.27 -4.06
CA MET A 62 -12.76 9.44 -3.85
C MET A 62 -11.90 9.37 -5.12
N ALA A 63 -12.51 9.26 -6.30
CA ALA A 63 -11.79 9.27 -7.57
C ALA A 63 -11.07 10.62 -7.80
N SER A 64 -11.68 11.74 -7.43
CA SER A 64 -11.03 13.06 -7.43
C SER A 64 -9.90 13.16 -6.40
N ASP A 65 -10.07 12.60 -5.19
CA ASP A 65 -9.00 12.55 -4.20
C ASP A 65 -7.79 11.77 -4.74
N PHE A 66 -8.03 10.63 -5.40
CA PHE A 66 -6.96 9.86 -6.04
C PHE A 66 -6.30 10.61 -7.19
N GLU A 67 -7.06 11.31 -8.03
CA GLU A 67 -6.53 12.14 -9.12
C GLU A 67 -5.60 13.25 -8.59
N LEU A 68 -6.02 13.93 -7.51
CA LEU A 68 -5.19 14.91 -6.82
C LEU A 68 -3.90 14.28 -6.27
N LEU A 69 -4.00 13.15 -5.57
CA LEU A 69 -2.84 12.44 -5.04
C LEU A 69 -1.89 11.97 -6.14
N ILE A 70 -2.41 11.54 -7.29
CA ILE A 70 -1.58 11.16 -8.45
C ILE A 70 -0.71 12.32 -8.90
N SER A 71 -1.30 13.51 -9.04
CA SER A 71 -0.57 14.71 -9.46
C SER A 71 0.45 15.16 -8.40
N GLN A 72 0.03 15.26 -7.13
CA GLN A 72 0.85 15.77 -6.02
C GLN A 72 2.02 14.86 -5.69
N LEU A 73 1.80 13.54 -5.74
CA LEU A 73 2.79 12.56 -5.32
C LEU A 73 3.53 11.91 -6.50
N SER A 74 3.23 12.31 -7.74
CA SER A 74 3.80 11.70 -8.95
C SER A 74 3.61 10.19 -8.96
N LEU A 75 2.37 9.75 -8.70
CA LEU A 75 2.03 8.33 -8.62
C LEU A 75 1.90 7.74 -10.03
N THR A 76 2.54 6.59 -10.26
CA THR A 76 2.47 5.90 -11.56
C THR A 76 1.61 4.63 -11.53
N GLY A 77 1.21 4.19 -10.35
CA GLY A 77 0.28 3.08 -10.23
C GLY A 77 -0.06 2.72 -8.79
N PHE A 78 -1.07 1.86 -8.66
CA PHE A 78 -1.64 1.42 -7.40
C PHE A 78 -1.33 -0.05 -7.12
N VAL A 79 -1.08 -0.35 -5.85
CA VAL A 79 -0.93 -1.70 -5.32
C VAL A 79 -2.07 -1.92 -4.34
N ILE A 80 -3.02 -2.76 -4.72
CA ILE A 80 -4.27 -2.92 -3.98
C ILE A 80 -4.22 -4.25 -3.24
N GLY A 81 -4.45 -4.21 -1.93
CA GLY A 81 -4.62 -5.39 -1.10
C GLY A 81 -5.75 -6.25 -1.64
N TYR A 82 -5.47 -7.54 -1.78
CA TYR A 82 -6.46 -8.50 -2.23
C TYR A 82 -6.32 -9.76 -1.39
N PRO A 83 -7.40 -10.24 -0.75
CA PRO A 83 -7.36 -11.44 0.06
C PRO A 83 -7.26 -12.66 -0.86
N PHE A 84 -6.03 -13.09 -1.17
CA PHE A 84 -5.78 -14.33 -1.89
C PHE A 84 -5.89 -15.53 -0.94
N ASP A 85 -7.09 -15.76 -0.41
CA ASP A 85 -7.30 -17.02 0.31
C ASP A 85 -7.14 -18.19 -0.68
N ARG A 86 -6.19 -19.08 -0.39
CA ARG A 86 -5.90 -20.30 -1.16
C ARG A 86 -7.00 -21.36 -0.99
N GLN A 87 -7.84 -21.25 0.04
CA GLN A 87 -8.95 -22.18 0.31
C GLN A 87 -10.32 -21.57 -0.03
N GLN A 88 -10.52 -20.25 0.10
CA GLN A 88 -11.79 -19.58 -0.20
C GLN A 88 -11.60 -18.43 -1.21
N ARG A 89 -11.37 -18.80 -2.47
CA ARG A 89 -11.20 -17.90 -3.64
C ARG A 89 -12.34 -16.90 -3.88
N ASN A 90 -13.43 -16.97 -3.10
CA ASN A 90 -14.68 -16.22 -3.19
C ASN A 90 -15.09 -15.57 -1.85
N SER A 91 -14.15 -15.11 -1.03
CA SER A 91 -14.50 -14.35 0.17
C SER A 91 -15.27 -13.07 -0.20
N ALA A 92 -16.21 -12.65 0.66
CA ALA A 92 -16.99 -11.42 0.46
C ALA A 92 -16.07 -10.20 0.27
N ASP A 93 -14.91 -10.20 0.93
CA ASP A 93 -13.91 -9.14 0.88
C ASP A 93 -13.28 -9.03 -0.51
N ALA A 94 -12.93 -10.16 -1.15
CA ALA A 94 -12.41 -10.18 -2.52
C ALA A 94 -13.39 -9.55 -3.53
N VAL A 95 -14.69 -9.80 -3.33
CA VAL A 95 -15.76 -9.20 -4.15
C VAL A 95 -15.84 -7.69 -3.88
N GLN A 96 -15.76 -7.27 -2.61
CA GLN A 96 -15.80 -5.85 -2.25
C GLN A 96 -14.63 -5.06 -2.84
N VAL A 97 -13.42 -5.63 -2.87
CA VAL A 97 -12.25 -5.00 -3.51
C VAL A 97 -12.50 -4.85 -5.02
N LYS A 98 -12.98 -5.89 -5.70
CA LYS A 98 -13.27 -5.82 -7.14
C LYS A 98 -14.34 -4.77 -7.46
N LEU A 99 -15.45 -4.79 -6.72
CA LEU A 99 -16.52 -3.80 -6.89
C LEU A 99 -16.02 -2.37 -6.68
N PHE A 100 -15.15 -2.15 -5.70
CA PHE A 100 -14.54 -0.86 -5.47
C PHE A 100 -13.72 -0.38 -6.68
N ILE A 101 -12.88 -1.25 -7.24
CA ILE A 101 -12.07 -0.93 -8.42
C ILE A 101 -12.94 -0.72 -9.67
N ASP A 102 -13.98 -1.52 -9.85
CA ASP A 102 -14.92 -1.36 -10.95
C ASP A 102 -15.67 -0.02 -10.84
N ASP A 103 -16.12 0.35 -9.64
CA ASP A 103 -16.81 1.62 -9.40
C ASP A 103 -15.87 2.82 -9.61
N LEU A 104 -14.60 2.74 -9.17
CA LEU A 104 -13.58 3.73 -9.51
C LEU A 104 -13.35 3.84 -11.02
N CYS A 105 -13.30 2.71 -11.74
CA CYS A 105 -13.11 2.71 -13.19
C CYS A 105 -14.28 3.36 -13.94
N LYS A 106 -15.52 3.15 -13.48
CA LYS A 106 -16.72 3.77 -14.08
C LYS A 106 -16.73 5.30 -13.99
N THR A 107 -15.98 5.90 -13.07
CA THR A 107 -15.88 7.37 -12.97
C THR A 107 -15.12 8.01 -14.14
N GLY A 108 -14.25 7.26 -14.83
CA GLY A 108 -13.39 7.78 -15.90
C GLY A 108 -12.21 8.65 -15.43
N LYS A 109 -12.23 9.22 -14.23
CA LYS A 109 -11.18 10.11 -13.69
C LYS A 109 -9.82 9.44 -13.53
N LEU A 110 -9.81 8.12 -13.35
CA LEU A 110 -8.59 7.31 -13.19
C LEU A 110 -8.26 6.51 -14.46
N GLU A 111 -8.59 7.06 -15.63
CA GLU A 111 -8.20 6.49 -16.91
C GLU A 111 -6.67 6.50 -17.06
N GLY A 112 -6.11 5.45 -17.66
CA GLY A 112 -4.65 5.29 -17.82
C GLY A 112 -3.88 4.89 -16.55
N VAL A 113 -4.44 5.08 -15.34
CA VAL A 113 -3.80 4.67 -14.08
C VAL A 113 -3.63 3.15 -14.05
N ARG A 114 -2.40 2.69 -13.81
CA ARG A 114 -2.06 1.27 -13.72
C ARG A 114 -2.31 0.77 -12.30
N TYR A 115 -2.71 -0.48 -12.16
CA TYR A 115 -2.82 -1.11 -10.85
C TYR A 115 -2.48 -2.59 -10.88
N THR A 116 -2.15 -3.13 -9.71
CA THR A 116 -2.00 -4.56 -9.48
C THR A 116 -2.64 -4.97 -8.17
N PHE A 117 -2.89 -6.27 -8.01
CA PHE A 117 -3.32 -6.84 -6.75
C PHE A 117 -2.12 -7.45 -6.03
N TRP A 118 -2.07 -7.28 -4.73
CA TRP A 118 -1.03 -7.86 -3.88
C TRP A 118 -1.64 -8.57 -2.68
N ASP A 119 -0.97 -9.63 -2.26
CA ASP A 119 -1.43 -10.46 -1.17
C ASP A 119 -1.36 -9.72 0.17
N GLU A 120 -2.51 -9.67 0.82
CA GLU A 120 -2.73 -9.02 2.11
C GLU A 120 -2.23 -9.88 3.28
N CYS A 121 -1.19 -10.70 3.08
CA CYS A 121 -0.55 -11.51 4.13
C CYS A 121 0.15 -10.67 5.23
N PHE A 122 -0.21 -9.40 5.39
CA PHE A 122 0.26 -8.56 6.46
C PHE A 122 -0.32 -9.04 7.79
N THR A 123 0.56 -9.40 8.72
CA THR A 123 0.13 -9.80 10.06
C THR A 123 -0.25 -8.56 10.85
N SER A 124 -1.53 -8.18 10.77
CA SER A 124 -2.22 -7.25 11.68
C SER A 124 -1.84 -7.47 13.15
N LYS A 125 -1.51 -8.70 13.53
CA LYS A 125 -0.96 -9.11 14.83
C LYS A 125 0.23 -8.28 15.32
N ASN A 126 1.15 -7.87 14.44
CA ASN A 126 2.33 -7.10 14.87
C ASN A 126 1.95 -5.67 15.25
N VAL A 127 1.06 -5.05 14.46
CA VAL A 127 0.55 -3.70 14.75
C VAL A 127 -0.34 -3.74 15.98
N GLU A 128 -1.23 -4.75 16.06
CA GLU A 128 -2.07 -4.99 17.23
C GLU A 128 -1.24 -5.16 18.51
N PHE A 129 -0.13 -5.90 18.47
CA PHE A 129 0.77 -6.06 19.61
C PHE A 129 1.38 -4.72 20.06
N LEU A 130 1.70 -3.82 19.13
CA LEU A 130 2.24 -2.50 19.44
C LEU A 130 1.18 -1.54 19.98
N LEU A 131 -0.05 -1.61 19.47
CA LEU A 131 -1.12 -0.66 19.83
C LEU A 131 -1.88 -1.06 21.09
N LYS A 132 -2.02 -2.35 21.36
CA LYS A 132 -2.81 -2.87 22.48
C LYS A 132 -2.39 -2.30 23.85
N PRO A 133 -1.10 -2.11 24.17
CA PRO A 133 -0.67 -1.51 25.44
C PRO A 133 -0.99 -0.01 25.56
N LEU A 134 -1.22 0.69 24.45
CA LEU A 134 -1.39 2.15 24.42
C LEU A 134 -2.80 2.61 24.85
N ASN A 135 -3.72 1.67 25.11
CA ASN A 135 -5.10 1.91 25.55
C ASN A 135 -5.82 3.03 24.78
N LEU A 136 -5.64 3.03 23.45
CA LEU A 136 -6.17 4.06 22.57
C LEU A 136 -7.69 3.94 22.45
N HIS A 137 -8.36 5.07 22.22
CA HIS A 137 -9.78 5.08 21.87
C HIS A 137 -10.03 4.16 20.66
N PRO A 138 -11.10 3.33 20.63
CA PRO A 138 -11.32 2.33 19.59
C PRO A 138 -11.29 2.88 18.16
N VAL A 139 -11.76 4.13 17.98
CA VAL A 139 -11.71 4.83 16.69
C VAL A 139 -10.26 5.09 16.27
N HIS A 140 -9.42 5.61 17.16
CA HIS A 140 -8.00 5.88 16.87
C HIS A 140 -7.24 4.58 16.63
N TYR A 141 -7.50 3.55 17.45
CA TYR A 141 -6.94 2.22 17.26
C TYR A 141 -7.24 1.69 15.85
N LYS A 142 -8.51 1.76 15.43
CA LYS A 142 -8.93 1.28 14.10
C LYS A 142 -8.30 2.11 12.98
N THR A 143 -8.30 3.43 13.09
CA THR A 143 -7.64 4.30 12.09
C THR A 143 -6.15 4.00 11.95
N ILE A 144 -5.44 3.76 13.05
CA ILE A 144 -4.02 3.42 13.00
C ILE A 144 -3.82 2.04 12.38
N MET A 145 -4.62 1.04 12.78
CA MET A 145 -4.60 -0.29 12.17
C MET A 145 -4.79 -0.24 10.65
N ASP A 146 -5.79 0.51 10.16
CA ASP A 146 -6.10 0.63 8.73
C ASP A 146 -4.96 1.36 7.97
N LYS A 147 -4.32 2.37 8.59
CA LYS A 147 -3.12 3.01 8.01
C LYS A 147 -1.97 2.01 7.84
N PHE A 148 -1.70 1.21 8.86
CA PHE A 148 -0.58 0.26 8.83
C PHE A 148 -0.85 -0.96 7.94
N ALA A 149 -2.11 -1.37 7.75
CA ALA A 149 -2.47 -2.42 6.81
C ALA A 149 -2.05 -2.05 5.37
N ALA A 150 -2.36 -0.82 4.94
CA ALA A 150 -1.94 -0.31 3.64
C ALA A 150 -0.41 -0.26 3.47
N VAL A 151 0.32 0.10 4.54
CA VAL A 151 1.79 0.06 4.55
C VAL A 151 2.29 -1.36 4.39
N GLY A 152 1.68 -2.31 5.08
CA GLY A 152 2.01 -3.73 5.00
C GLY A 152 1.88 -4.31 3.59
N ILE A 153 0.75 -4.03 2.94
CA ILE A 153 0.49 -4.41 1.55
C ILE A 153 1.57 -3.84 0.62
N LEU A 154 1.81 -2.54 0.70
CA LEU A 154 2.76 -1.88 -0.20
C LEU A 154 4.19 -2.34 0.06
N GLN A 155 4.62 -2.43 1.32
CA GLN A 155 5.95 -2.90 1.67
C GLN A 155 6.17 -4.34 1.22
N GLY A 156 5.19 -5.22 1.42
CA GLY A 156 5.26 -6.61 0.94
C GLY A 156 5.47 -6.70 -0.57
N TYR A 157 4.78 -5.85 -1.34
CA TYR A 157 4.96 -5.74 -2.78
C TYR A 157 6.36 -5.23 -3.14
N LEU A 158 6.79 -4.11 -2.54
CA LEU A 158 8.11 -3.51 -2.78
C LEU A 158 9.25 -4.50 -2.48
N ASP A 159 9.17 -5.21 -1.36
CA ASP A 159 10.15 -6.22 -0.97
C ASP A 159 10.22 -7.37 -1.98
N PHE A 160 9.06 -7.82 -2.47
CA PHE A 160 9.01 -8.88 -3.48
C PHE A 160 9.69 -8.45 -4.79
N VAL A 161 9.31 -7.29 -5.33
CA VAL A 161 9.83 -6.83 -6.63
C VAL A 161 11.31 -6.46 -6.57
N ASN A 162 11.77 -5.90 -5.44
CA ASN A 162 13.19 -5.59 -5.23
C ASN A 162 14.04 -6.85 -5.03
N ARG A 163 13.51 -7.92 -4.41
CA ARG A 163 14.21 -9.22 -4.35
C ARG A 163 14.39 -9.83 -5.74
N SER A 164 13.34 -9.85 -6.56
CA SER A 164 13.42 -10.37 -7.93
C SER A 164 14.33 -9.55 -8.85
N HIS A 165 14.50 -8.25 -8.59
CA HIS A 165 15.37 -7.39 -9.39
C HIS A 165 16.85 -7.50 -8.99
N THR A 166 17.13 -7.88 -7.73
CA THR A 166 18.51 -8.02 -7.25
C THR A 166 19.14 -9.33 -7.71
N SER A 167 18.33 -10.40 -7.90
CA SER A 167 18.80 -11.71 -8.37
C SER A 167 19.39 -11.71 -9.79
N GLU A 168 19.05 -10.74 -10.64
CA GLU A 168 19.65 -10.58 -11.97
C GLU A 168 21.06 -9.93 -11.94
N SER A 169 21.48 -9.33 -10.82
CA SER A 169 22.68 -8.47 -10.78
C SER A 169 23.84 -8.96 -9.91
N THR A 170 23.64 -9.86 -8.93
CA THR A 170 24.76 -10.40 -8.13
C THR A 170 24.47 -11.78 -7.53
N ASN A 171 25.33 -12.74 -7.85
CA ASN A 171 25.45 -14.03 -7.17
C ASN A 171 26.09 -13.82 -5.78
N ARG A 172 25.30 -13.71 -4.69
CA ARG A 172 25.75 -13.82 -3.28
C ARG A 172 24.58 -14.16 -2.33
N PRO A 173 24.85 -14.81 -1.17
CA PRO A 173 23.84 -15.57 -0.43
C PRO A 173 22.89 -14.70 0.40
N SER A 174 21.70 -15.26 0.63
CA SER A 174 20.51 -14.70 1.25
C SER A 174 20.74 -13.99 2.59
N ALA A 175 20.26 -12.76 2.71
CA ALA A 175 20.07 -12.09 4.00
C ALA A 175 18.69 -12.44 4.56
N THR A 176 18.67 -12.98 5.78
CA THR A 176 17.47 -13.35 6.54
C THR A 176 16.88 -12.14 7.28
N TRP A 177 15.61 -12.28 7.72
CA TRP A 177 14.75 -11.30 8.39
C TRP A 177 15.37 -10.51 9.57
N SER A 178 16.50 -10.94 10.14
CA SER A 178 17.24 -10.18 11.18
C SER A 178 17.73 -8.80 10.71
N SER A 179 18.08 -8.65 9.43
CA SER A 179 18.64 -7.37 8.94
C SER A 179 17.60 -6.24 8.84
N VAL A 180 16.32 -6.57 8.63
CA VAL A 180 15.24 -5.58 8.51
C VAL A 180 14.96 -4.91 9.86
N CYS A 181 14.98 -5.68 10.96
CA CYS A 181 14.84 -5.11 12.31
C CYS A 181 15.99 -4.16 12.67
N SER A 182 17.22 -4.43 12.20
CA SER A 182 18.37 -3.58 12.52
C SER A 182 18.33 -2.21 11.82
N VAL A 183 17.73 -2.11 10.63
CA VAL A 183 17.61 -0.83 9.90
C VAL A 183 16.51 0.05 10.51
N VAL A 184 15.38 -0.57 10.91
CA VAL A 184 14.27 0.15 11.57
C VAL A 184 14.68 0.68 12.95
N LEU A 185 15.54 -0.04 13.68
CA LEU A 185 16.04 0.40 14.98
C LEU A 185 17.21 1.40 14.90
N LYS A 186 17.96 1.46 13.79
CA LYS A 186 19.14 2.33 13.67
C LYS A 186 18.84 3.79 13.29
N ASN A 187 17.66 4.08 12.76
CA ASN A 187 17.33 5.42 12.23
C ASN A 187 16.38 6.26 13.08
N GLY A 188 16.03 5.85 14.31
CA GLY A 188 15.38 6.73 15.31
C GLY A 188 14.00 7.32 14.95
N ALA A 189 13.47 7.06 13.75
CA ALA A 189 12.27 7.73 13.21
C ALA A 189 10.94 7.27 13.84
N ILE A 190 10.96 6.32 14.77
CA ILE A 190 9.75 5.85 15.45
C ILE A 190 9.29 6.82 16.55
N ILE A 191 10.17 7.69 17.07
CA ILE A 191 9.81 8.58 18.19
C ILE A 191 9.34 9.98 17.73
N GLU A 192 9.77 10.47 16.57
CA GLU A 192 9.42 11.85 16.13
C GLU A 192 7.98 12.02 15.60
N LEU A 193 7.30 10.94 15.21
CA LEU A 193 5.92 11.00 14.71
C LEU A 193 4.85 11.08 15.83
N LEU A 194 5.26 11.09 17.10
CA LEU A 194 4.36 11.16 18.27
C LEU A 194 4.40 12.52 19.00
N GLN A 195 5.08 13.54 18.48
CA GLN A 195 5.20 14.85 19.16
C GLN A 195 4.80 16.07 18.34
N SER A 196 4.28 15.94 17.12
CA SER A 196 3.92 17.13 16.30
C SER A 196 2.43 17.51 16.28
N GLU A 197 1.56 16.89 17.07
CA GLU A 197 0.16 17.30 17.22
C GLU A 197 -0.34 17.13 18.67
N CYS A 198 0.27 17.87 19.59
CA CYS A 198 -0.36 18.30 20.84
C CYS A 198 -0.51 19.82 20.81
#